data_AF-A0A960SGR7-F1
#
_entry.id   AF-A0A960SGR7-F1
#
_cell.length_a   1.000
_cell.length_b   1.000
_cell.length_c   1.000
_cell.angle_alpha   90.00
_cell.angle_beta   90.00
_cell.angle_gamma   90.00
#
_symmetry.space_group_name_H-M   'P 1'
#
loop_
_entity.id
_entity.type
_entity.pdbx_description
1 polymer ?
#
loop_
_entity_poly.entity_id
_entity_poly.type
_entity_poly.pdbx_seq_one_letter_code
_entity_poly.pdbx_strand_id
1 'polypeptide(L)'
;TPENFKAAFTTAEGWGSYVQEISADRFLASLELSWGTLILDTLSLVVPDDRSFSKINVVIDSRNVDFKYSTQGSENSIRFGSSVLLQRGQVLKVTLS
;
A
#
# COMPACT_ATOMS: atom_id res chain seq x y z
N THR A 1 8.78 -8.94 -9.60
CA THR A 1 7.41 -8.69 -9.12
C THR A 1 6.51 -8.49 -10.33
N PRO A 2 5.27 -9.00 -10.37
CA PRO A 2 4.38 -8.85 -11.52
C PRO A 2 3.95 -7.40 -11.71
N GLU A 3 3.90 -6.92 -12.96
CA GLU A 3 3.56 -5.54 -13.28
C GLU A 3 2.10 -5.19 -13.01
N ASN A 4 1.18 -6.11 -13.31
CA ASN A 4 -0.25 -5.96 -13.04
C ASN A 4 -0.69 -7.15 -12.21
N PHE A 5 -1.01 -6.91 -10.94
CA PHE A 5 -1.38 -7.99 -10.04
C PHE A 5 -2.54 -7.59 -9.15
N LYS A 6 -3.45 -8.55 -8.95
CA LYS A 6 -4.60 -8.42 -8.08
C LYS A 6 -4.81 -9.71 -7.33
N ALA A 7 -4.98 -9.62 -6.02
CA ALA A 7 -5.29 -10.76 -5.17
C ALA A 7 -6.28 -10.37 -4.07
N ALA A 8 -7.11 -11.32 -3.66
CA ALA A 8 -7.91 -11.18 -2.46
C ALA A 8 -7.02 -11.34 -1.21
N PHE A 9 -7.39 -10.66 -0.13
CA PHE A 9 -6.83 -10.90 1.20
C PHE A 9 -7.96 -11.01 2.23
N THR A 10 -7.67 -11.68 3.33
CA THR A 10 -8.56 -11.77 4.49
C THR A 10 -7.90 -11.11 5.69
N THR A 11 -8.70 -10.55 6.59
CA THR A 11 -8.28 -10.00 7.89
C THR A 11 -8.97 -10.79 9.01
N ALA A 12 -8.68 -10.46 10.26
CA ALA A 12 -9.40 -11.04 11.40
C ALA A 12 -10.91 -10.72 11.37
N GLU A 13 -11.28 -9.57 10.83
CA GLU A 13 -12.65 -9.03 10.89
C GLU A 13 -13.20 -8.68 9.51
N GLY A 14 -12.60 -9.18 8.42
CA GLY A 14 -12.84 -8.62 7.10
C GLY A 14 -12.16 -9.34 5.94
N TRP A 15 -12.38 -8.80 4.74
CA TRP A 15 -11.69 -9.19 3.53
C TRP A 15 -11.69 -8.04 2.52
N GLY A 16 -10.74 -8.09 1.60
CA GLY A 16 -10.54 -7.05 0.61
C GLY A 16 -9.69 -7.51 -0.56
N SER A 17 -9.23 -6.54 -1.35
CA SER A 17 -8.34 -6.80 -2.48
C SER A 17 -7.08 -5.94 -2.41
N TYR A 18 -5.96 -6.57 -2.72
CA TYR A 18 -4.71 -5.91 -3.01
C TYR A 18 -4.55 -5.80 -4.52
N VAL A 19 -4.17 -4.61 -5.00
CA VAL A 19 -3.85 -4.34 -6.40
C VAL A 19 -2.47 -3.70 -6.45
N GLN A 20 -1.64 -4.10 -7.41
CA GLN A 20 -0.43 -3.38 -7.77
C GLN A 20 -0.33 -3.18 -9.29
N GLU A 21 0.21 -2.02 -9.64
CA GLU A 21 0.54 -1.61 -10.99
C GLU A 21 1.96 -1.03 -10.98
N ILE A 22 2.85 -1.61 -11.80
CA ILE A 22 4.24 -1.19 -11.93
C ILE A 22 4.46 -0.73 -13.36
N SER A 23 5.00 0.47 -13.50
CA SER A 23 5.36 1.08 -14.77
C SER A 23 6.79 1.64 -14.70
N ALA A 24 7.25 2.32 -15.75
CA ALA A 24 8.64 2.74 -15.84
C ALA A 24 9.07 3.74 -14.76
N ASP A 25 8.16 4.65 -14.41
CA ASP A 25 8.36 5.81 -13.55
C ASP A 25 7.37 5.85 -12.40
N ARG A 26 6.54 4.81 -12.24
CA ARG A 26 5.53 4.78 -11.18
C ARG A 26 5.26 3.37 -10.67
N PHE A 27 5.20 3.25 -9.35
CA PHE A 27 4.65 2.10 -8.64
C PHE A 27 3.37 2.52 -7.91
N LEU A 28 2.29 1.77 -8.10
CA LEU A 28 1.02 1.97 -7.40
C LEU A 28 0.65 0.67 -6.69
N ALA A 29 0.32 0.77 -5.40
CA ALA A 29 -0.30 -0.30 -4.65
C ALA A 29 -1.58 0.21 -3.98
N SER A 30 -2.63 -0.62 -3.97
CA SER A 30 -3.91 -0.30 -3.33
C SER A 30 -4.39 -1.46 -2.46
N LEU A 31 -4.89 -1.13 -1.26
CA LEU A 31 -5.66 -2.02 -0.41
C LEU A 31 -7.09 -1.49 -0.35
N GLU A 32 -8.02 -2.23 -0.95
CA GLU A 32 -9.45 -1.93 -0.89
C GLU A 32 -10.12 -2.89 0.08
N LEU A 33 -10.81 -2.37 1.09
CA LEU A 33 -11.54 -3.19 2.05
C LEU A 33 -12.99 -3.38 1.63
N SER A 34 -13.35 -4.57 1.19
CA SER A 34 -14.70 -4.85 0.66
C SER A 34 -15.72 -5.13 1.76
N TRP A 35 -15.28 -5.72 2.88
CA TRP A 35 -16.12 -5.93 4.07
C TRP A 35 -15.26 -5.96 5.34
N GLY A 36 -15.83 -5.50 6.45
CA GLY A 36 -15.18 -5.58 7.75
C GLY A 36 -14.25 -4.41 8.08
N THR A 37 -13.18 -4.72 8.82
CA THR A 37 -12.16 -3.76 9.30
C THR A 37 -10.73 -4.28 9.05
N LEU A 38 -9.81 -3.34 8.85
CA LEU A 38 -8.37 -3.58 8.83
C LEU A 38 -7.67 -2.49 9.64
N ILE A 39 -6.95 -2.89 10.68
CA ILE A 39 -6.02 -2.04 11.41
C ILE A 39 -4.62 -2.36 10.91
N LEU A 40 -3.88 -1.34 10.46
CA LEU A 40 -2.58 -1.51 9.83
C LEU A 40 -1.55 -0.55 10.43
N ASP A 41 -0.46 -1.10 10.96
CA ASP A 41 0.67 -0.34 11.50
C ASP A 41 1.82 -0.19 10.50
N THR A 42 2.00 -1.20 9.64
CA THR A 42 3.10 -1.25 8.69
C THR A 42 2.67 -1.97 7.42
N LEU A 43 3.08 -1.43 6.27
CA LEU A 43 2.92 -2.05 4.95
C LEU A 43 4.30 -2.22 4.31
N SER A 44 4.70 -3.47 4.07
CA SER A 44 5.90 -3.78 3.29
C SER A 44 5.52 -4.09 1.83
N LEU A 45 6.26 -3.49 0.91
CA LEU A 45 6.06 -3.63 -0.53
C LEU A 45 7.40 -4.03 -1.17
N VAL A 46 7.35 -5.05 -2.04
CA VAL A 46 8.52 -5.42 -2.84
C VAL A 46 8.49 -4.66 -4.16
N VAL A 47 9.45 -3.78 -4.34
CA VAL A 47 9.60 -2.96 -5.54
C VAL A 47 10.89 -3.38 -6.24
N PRO A 48 10.90 -3.57 -7.57
CA PRO A 48 12.12 -3.90 -8.31
C PRO A 48 13.26 -2.89 -8.05
N ASP A 49 14.46 -3.39 -7.75
CA ASP A 49 15.65 -2.59 -7.40
C ASP A 49 16.18 -1.72 -8.55
N ASP A 50 15.78 -2.03 -9.80
CA ASP A 50 16.11 -1.26 -10.99
C ASP A 50 15.24 0.00 -11.15
N ARG A 51 14.34 0.26 -10.20
CA ARG A 51 13.48 1.44 -10.15
C ARG A 51 13.86 2.32 -8.97
N SER A 52 14.25 3.56 -9.25
CA SER A 52 14.41 4.59 -8.23
C SER A 52 13.21 5.52 -8.24
N PHE A 53 12.58 5.68 -7.08
CA PHE A 53 11.49 6.63 -6.86
C PHE A 53 11.96 7.75 -5.93
N SER A 54 11.63 8.98 -6.28
CA SER A 54 12.05 10.18 -5.54
C SER A 54 11.05 10.57 -4.46
N LYS A 55 9.80 10.14 -4.62
CA LYS A 55 8.68 10.55 -3.78
C LYS A 55 7.78 9.36 -3.49
N ILE A 56 7.32 9.33 -2.24
CA ILE A 56 6.28 8.42 -1.77
C ILE A 56 5.08 9.23 -1.32
N ASN A 57 3.89 8.78 -1.68
CA ASN A 57 2.63 9.31 -1.18
C ASN A 57 1.74 8.17 -0.68
N VAL A 58 1.08 8.37 0.46
CA VAL A 58 0.12 7.42 1.01
C VAL A 58 -1.16 8.14 1.41
N VAL A 59 -2.27 7.70 0.84
CA VAL A 59 -3.59 8.28 1.07
C VAL A 59 -4.59 7.20 1.40
N ILE A 60 -5.57 7.53 2.25
CA ILE A 60 -6.80 6.76 2.38
C ILE A 60 -7.90 7.60 1.74
N ASP A 61 -8.48 7.08 0.66
CA ASP A 61 -9.39 7.76 -0.24
C ASP A 61 -8.77 9.04 -0.82
N SER A 62 -8.91 10.18 -0.13
CA SER A 62 -8.31 11.48 -0.49
C SER A 62 -7.57 12.17 0.66
N ARG A 63 -7.43 11.49 1.81
CA ARG A 63 -6.75 12.01 3.00
C ARG A 63 -5.33 11.49 3.07
N ASN A 64 -4.36 12.39 3.17
CA ASN A 64 -2.97 12.04 3.44
C ASN A 64 -2.84 11.37 4.81
N VAL A 65 -1.96 10.38 4.88
CA VAL A 65 -1.65 9.67 6.12
C VAL A 65 -0.21 9.99 6.51
N ASP A 66 0.06 10.21 7.79
CA ASP A 66 1.41 10.35 8.28
C ASP A 66 2.12 8.99 8.33
N PHE A 67 3.32 8.93 7.75
CA PHE A 67 4.13 7.71 7.74
C PHE A 67 5.62 8.02 7.77
N LYS A 68 6.41 7.01 8.13
CA LYS A 68 7.84 6.93 7.91
C LYS A 68 8.12 5.87 6.85
N TYR A 69 9.12 6.14 6.02
CA TYR A 69 9.52 5.26 4.93
C TYR A 69 10.96 4.79 5.14
N SER A 70 11.21 3.51 4.91
CA SER A 70 12.55 2.93 4.88
C SER A 70 12.64 1.85 3.80
N THR A 71 13.83 1.69 3.22
CA THR A 71 14.11 0.69 2.19
C THR A 71 15.29 -0.19 2.60
N GLN A 72 15.21 -1.49 2.31
CA GLN A 72 16.27 -2.46 2.50
C GLN A 72 16.32 -3.38 1.26
N GLY A 73 17.16 -3.00 0.29
CA GLY A 73 17.13 -3.63 -1.04
C GLY A 73 15.77 -3.39 -1.71
N SER A 74 15.11 -4.45 -2.15
CA SER A 74 13.81 -4.37 -2.83
C SER A 74 12.62 -4.26 -1.88
N GLU A 75 12.84 -4.44 -0.57
CA GLU A 75 11.79 -4.29 0.43
C GLU A 75 11.65 -2.84 0.87
N ASN A 76 10.45 -2.29 0.68
CA ASN A 76 10.11 -0.92 1.02
C ASN A 76 9.03 -0.94 2.10
N SER A 77 9.38 -0.44 3.28
CA SER A 77 8.53 -0.45 4.47
C SER A 77 7.94 0.93 4.73
N ILE A 78 6.63 0.95 4.90
CA ILE A 78 5.84 2.13 5.24
C ILE A 78 5.28 1.91 6.64
N ARG A 79 5.82 2.62 7.62
CA ARG A 79 5.34 2.58 9.00
C ARG A 79 4.45 3.79 9.27
N PHE A 80 3.19 3.57 9.61
CA PHE A 80 2.26 4.65 9.89
C PHE A 80 2.57 5.33 11.23
N GLY A 81 2.37 6.65 11.32
CA GLY A 81 2.62 7.41 12.56
C GLY A 81 1.69 6.98 13.69
N SER A 82 0.46 6.63 13.34
CA SER A 82 -0.52 5.91 14.15
C SER A 82 -1.16 4.82 13.30
N SER A 83 -1.71 3.78 13.93
CA SER A 83 -2.39 2.70 13.21
C SER A 83 -3.49 3.26 12.33
N VAL A 84 -3.49 2.90 11.05
CA VAL A 84 -4.58 3.28 10.15
C VAL A 84 -5.71 2.27 10.24
N LEU A 85 -6.94 2.78 10.32
CA LEU A 85 -8.15 1.97 10.23
C LEU A 85 -8.75 2.14 8.84
N LEU A 86 -8.83 1.04 8.09
CA LEU A 86 -9.68 0.97 6.90
C LEU A 86 -11.02 0.35 7.29
N GLN A 87 -12.08 0.98 6.82
CA GLN A 87 -13.45 0.47 6.88
C GLN A 87 -13.94 0.04 5.50
N ARG A 88 -15.04 -0.70 5.46
CA ARG A 88 -15.70 -1.10 4.22
C ARG A 88 -15.83 0.07 3.24
N GLY A 89 -15.38 -0.17 2.01
CA GLY A 89 -15.43 0.78 0.89
C GLY A 89 -14.24 1.74 0.82
N GLN A 90 -13.39 1.77 1.84
CA GLN A 90 -12.20 2.63 1.84
C GLN A 90 -11.04 1.97 1.09
N VAL A 91 -10.21 2.83 0.49
CA VAL A 91 -9.02 2.42 -0.25
C VAL A 91 -7.81 3.14 0.28
N LEU A 92 -6.82 2.38 0.78
CA LEU A 92 -5.48 2.90 1.00
C LEU A 92 -4.69 2.78 -0.30
N LYS A 93 -4.11 3.88 -0.77
CA LYS A 93 -3.27 3.93 -1.97
C LYS A 93 -1.88 4.40 -1.61
N VAL A 94 -0.88 3.66 -2.09
CA VAL A 94 0.53 4.03 -2.09
C VAL A 94 0.93 4.35 -3.51
N THR A 95 1.64 5.46 -3.71
CA THR A 95 2.26 5.80 -4.98
C THR A 95 3.73 6.13 -4.75
N LEU A 96 4.61 5.50 -5.53
CA LEU A 96 6.01 5.87 -5.66
C LEU A 96 6.23 6.45 -7.06
N SER A 97 6.94 7.59 -7.14
CA SER A 97 7.27 8.33 -8.37
C SER A 97 8.65 8.97 -8.30
#